data_AF-A0A2N2FHC4-F1
#
_entry.id   AF-A0A2N2FHC4-F1
#
_cell.length_a   1.000
_cell.length_b   1.000
_cell.length_c   1.000
_cell.angle_alpha   90.00
_cell.angle_beta   90.00
_cell.angle_gamma   90.00
#
_symmetry.space_group_name_H-M   'P 1'
#
loop_
_entity.id
_entity.type
_entity.pdbx_description
1 polymer ?
#
loop_
_entity_poly.entity_id
_entity_poly.type
_entity_poly.pdbx_seq_one_letter_code
_entity_poly.pdbx_strand_id
1 'polypeptide(L)' 'MLANKIESSVNRLRELAGFIPEEQWEIASRVVAVLDECAAIARNLEAAALPITAPVTATLEQ' A
#
# COMPACT_ATOMS: atom_id res chain seq x y z
N MET A 1 -3.79 -0.36 10.71
CA MET A 1 -2.95 0.32 9.70
C MET A 1 -3.62 0.23 8.33
N LEU A 2 -3.37 1.21 7.47
CA LEU A 2 -3.88 1.32 6.11
C LEU A 2 -3.37 0.16 5.24
N ALA A 3 -2.11 -0.25 5.38
CA ALA A 3 -1.55 -1.40 4.66
C ALA A 3 -2.36 -2.68 4.91
N ASN A 4 -2.69 -2.99 6.17
CA ASN A 4 -3.47 -4.17 6.53
C ASN A 4 -4.89 -4.16 5.90
N LYS A 5 -5.49 -2.98 5.73
CA LYS A 5 -6.81 -2.85 5.08
C LYS A 5 -6.73 -3.13 3.58
N ILE A 6 -5.65 -2.69 2.94
CA ILE A 6 -5.39 -2.96 1.52
C ILE A 6 -5.10 -4.44 1.30
N GLU A 7 -4.24 -5.06 2.12
CA GLU A 7 -3.96 -6.50 2.06
C GLU A 7 -5.22 -7.35 2.28
N SER A 8 -6.08 -6.96 3.22
CA SER A 8 -7.38 -7.62 3.43
C SER A 8 -8.28 -7.54 2.19
N SER A 9 -8.25 -6.40 1.49
CA SER A 9 -9.03 -6.20 0.25
C SER A 9 -8.47 -7.03 -0.91
N VAL A 10 -7.15 -7.14 -1.04
CA VAL A 10 -6.47 -8.03 -2.00
C VAL A 10 -6.84 -9.49 -1.74
N ASN A 11 -6.73 -9.95 -0.50
CA ASN A 11 -7.06 -11.33 -0.15
C ASN A 11 -8.52 -11.66 -0.45
N ARG A 12 -9.44 -10.75 -0.13
CA ARG A 12 -10.85 -10.93 -0.44
C ARG A 12 -11.13 -10.96 -1.94
N LEU A 13 -10.40 -10.17 -2.74
CA LEU A 13 -10.51 -10.23 -4.20
C LEU A 13 -9.98 -11.56 -4.76
N ARG A 14 -8.90 -12.09 -4.17
CA ARG A 14 -8.32 -13.40 -4.51
C ARG A 14 -9.25 -14.55 -4.14
N GLU A 15 -9.91 -14.49 -2.99
CA GLU A 15 -10.94 -15.46 -2.58
C GLU A 15 -12.14 -15.45 -3.54
N LEU A 16 -12.53 -14.26 -4.00
CA LEU A 16 -13.62 -14.08 -4.95
C LEU A 16 -13.23 -14.42 -6.39
N ALA A 17 -11.95 -14.60 -6.70
CA ALA A 17 -11.45 -14.87 -8.05
C ALA A 17 -12.10 -16.09 -8.72
N GLY A 18 -12.48 -17.11 -7.93
CA GLY A 18 -13.21 -18.27 -8.42
C GLY A 18 -14.66 -18.00 -8.86
N PHE A 19 -15.19 -16.82 -8.53
CA PHE A 19 -16.54 -16.36 -8.90
C PHE A 19 -16.52 -15.23 -9.92
N ILE A 20 -15.32 -14.81 -10.38
CA ILE A 20 -15.18 -13.73 -11.35
C ILE A 20 -15.46 -14.31 -12.75
N PRO A 21 -16.46 -13.78 -13.48
CA PRO A 21 -16.69 -14.17 -14.86
C PRO A 21 -15.43 -13.94 -15.70
N GLU A 22 -15.18 -14.81 -16.67
CA GLU A 22 -14.00 -14.75 -17.53
C GLU A 22 -13.86 -13.39 -18.25
N GLU A 23 -14.98 -12.78 -18.60
CA GLU A 23 -15.07 -11.42 -19.18
C GLU A 23 -14.50 -10.31 -18.28
N GLN A 24 -14.46 -10.55 -16.96
CA GLN A 24 -13.97 -9.59 -15.97
C GLN A 24 -12.61 -9.97 -15.39
N TRP A 25 -12.00 -11.06 -15.84
CA TRP A 25 -10.73 -11.56 -15.31
C TRP A 25 -9.58 -10.56 -15.53
N GLU A 26 -9.54 -9.91 -16.69
CA GLU A 26 -8.53 -8.88 -16.98
C GLU A 26 -8.65 -7.69 -16.03
N ILE A 27 -9.89 -7.22 -15.80
CA ILE A 27 -10.17 -6.10 -14.89
C ILE A 27 -9.80 -6.49 -13.46
N ALA A 28 -10.20 -7.68 -13.01
CA ALA A 28 -9.87 -8.18 -11.69
C ALA A 28 -8.35 -8.28 -11.48
N SER A 29 -7.62 -8.82 -12.47
CA SER A 29 -6.17 -8.91 -12.41
C SER A 29 -5.51 -7.53 -12.31
N ARG A 30 -6.01 -6.54 -13.04
CA ARG A 30 -5.51 -5.15 -12.94
C ARG A 30 -5.80 -4.52 -11.59
N VAL A 31 -6.99 -4.78 -11.02
CA VAL A 31 -7.35 -4.30 -9.68
C VAL A 31 -6.44 -4.90 -8.61
N VAL A 32 -6.14 -6.21 -8.67
CA VAL A 32 -5.18 -6.84 -7.74
C VAL A 32 -3.81 -6.16 -7.83
N ALA A 33 -3.29 -5.95 -9.04
CA ALA A 33 -1.97 -5.33 -9.23
C ALA A 33 -1.90 -3.93 -8.62
N VAL A 34 -2.92 -3.09 -8.87
CA VAL A 34 -3.00 -1.74 -8.29
C VAL A 34 -3.09 -1.78 -6.76
N LEU A 35 -3.85 -2.73 -6.20
CA LEU A 35 -3.97 -2.87 -4.76
C LEU A 35 -2.65 -3.37 -4.12
N ASP A 36 -1.91 -4.26 -4.77
CA ASP A 36 -0.59 -4.70 -4.31
C ASP A 36 0.42 -3.52 -4.30
N GLU A 37 0.40 -2.66 -5.33
CA GLU A 37 1.18 -1.42 -5.35
C GLU A 37 0.77 -0.46 -4.22
N CYS A 38 -0.54 -0.27 -4.01
CA CYS A 38 -1.05 0.56 -2.91
C CYS A 38 -0.61 0.03 -1.54
N ALA A 39 -0.58 -1.29 -1.34
CA ALA A 39 -0.10 -1.90 -0.11
C ALA A 39 1.39 -1.62 0.13
N ALA A 40 2.21 -1.69 -0.92
CA ALA A 40 3.62 -1.34 -0.83
C ALA A 40 3.83 0.14 -0.47
N ILE A 41 3.08 1.05 -1.10
CA ILE A 41 3.10 2.48 -0.79
C ILE A 41 2.66 2.72 0.66
N ALA A 42 1.57 2.11 1.09
CA ALA A 42 1.05 2.26 2.46
C ALA A 42 2.07 1.77 3.50
N ARG A 43 2.71 0.62 3.27
CA ARG A 43 3.80 0.12 4.15
C ARG A 43 4.98 1.09 4.21
N ASN A 44 5.38 1.65 3.06
CA ASN A 44 6.45 2.64 3.01
C ASN A 44 6.09 3.92 3.77
N LEU A 45 4.86 4.42 3.63
CA LEU A 45 4.38 5.60 4.37
C LEU A 45 4.28 5.35 5.87
N GLU A 46 3.78 4.17 6.26
CA GLU A 46 3.69 3.75 7.66
C GLU A 46 5.07 3.57 8.29
N ALA A 47 6.05 3.08 7.52
CA ALA A 47 7.45 2.99 7.95
C ALA A 47 8.18 4.35 7.92
N ALA A 48 7.82 5.22 6.99
CA ALA A 48 8.37 6.58 6.87
C ALA A 48 7.86 7.54 7.95
N ALA A 49 6.86 7.15 8.74
CA ALA A 49 6.48 7.81 9.99
C ALA A 49 7.54 7.64 11.11
N LEU A 50 8.76 7.24 10.78
CA LEU A 50 9.94 7.48 11.60
C LEU A 50 10.14 9.00 11.75
N PRO A 51 10.55 9.47 12.94
CA PRO A 51 10.48 10.87 13.31
C PRO A 51 11.20 11.71 12.26
N ILE A 52 10.54 12.76 11.79
CA ILE A 52 11.23 13.89 11.16
C ILE A 52 12.24 14.34 12.22
N THR A 53 13.49 13.90 12.11
CA THR A 53 14.56 14.40 12.95
C THR A 53 14.59 15.88 12.68
N ALA A 54 14.17 16.65 13.68
CA ALA A 54 14.17 18.11 13.66
C ALA A 54 15.50 18.58 13.06
N PRO A 55 15.49 19.66 12.25
CA PRO A 55 16.71 20.17 11.67
C PRO A 55 17.73 20.33 12.81
N VAL A 56 18.88 19.67 12.66
CA VAL A 56 20.06 19.98 13.47
C VAL A 56 20.24 21.48 13.31
N THR A 57 19.90 22.24 14.35
CA THR A 57 20.36 23.61 14.50
C THR A 57 21.87 23.53 14.44
N ALA A 58 22.41 23.75 13.25
CA ALA A 58 23.79 24.15 13.10
C ALA A 58 23.87 25.50 13.79
N THR A 59 24.23 25.47 15.07
CA THR A 59 24.74 26.62 15.79
C THR A 59 26.00 27.05 15.03
N LEU A 60 25.83 27.96 14.08
CA LEU A 60 26.93 28.74 13.54
C LEU A 60 27.34 29.72 14.63
N GLU A 61 28.20 29.26 15.54
CA GLU A 61 29.05 30.18 16.29
C GLU A 61 30.08 30.76 15.31
N GLN A 62 29.86 32.00 14.87
CA GLN A 62 30.91 32.95 14.48
C GLN A 62 30.49 34.36 14.87
#